data_AF-A0A968VVJ3-F1
#
_entry.id   AF-A0A968VVJ3-F1
#
_cell.length_a   1.000
_cell.length_b   1.000
_cell.length_c   1.000
_cell.angle_alpha   90.00
_cell.angle_beta   90.00
_cell.angle_gamma   90.00
#
_symmetry.space_group_name_H-M   'P 1'
#
loop_
_entity.id
_entity.type
_entity.pdbx_description
1 polymer ?
#
loop_
_entity_poly.entity_id
_entity_poly.type
_entity_poly.pdbx_seq_one_letter_code
_entity_poly.pdbx_strand_id
1 'polypeptide(L)'
;MLLTVRGLLVSSLILLTACSGLNKKDASKSVEGEAMQEASKVEIQENEVSSEDVEKNIERPYQSSYGEIRLDQNEHVSKWINYFQGRGRSYMETYLSRSGRYLPMMKNVLRENGLPEEL
;
A
#
# COMPACT_ATOMS: atom_id res chain seq x y z
N MET A 1 -53.78 13.74 -12.48
CA MET A 1 -53.65 13.93 -11.02
C MET A 1 -52.95 12.78 -10.29
N LEU A 2 -53.03 11.51 -10.76
CA LEU A 2 -52.37 10.37 -10.08
C LEU A 2 -50.83 10.30 -10.20
N LEU A 3 -50.22 10.94 -11.21
CA LEU A 3 -48.77 10.83 -11.47
C LEU A 3 -47.92 11.68 -10.49
N THR A 4 -48.44 12.83 -10.06
CA THR A 4 -47.78 13.72 -9.10
C THR A 4 -47.77 13.16 -7.67
N VAL A 5 -48.80 12.38 -7.29
CA VAL A 5 -48.90 11.77 -5.95
C VAL A 5 -47.91 10.61 -5.77
N ARG A 6 -47.65 9.84 -6.84
CA ARG A 6 -46.63 8.77 -6.84
C ARG A 6 -45.21 9.34 -6.73
N GLY A 7 -44.94 10.51 -7.32
CA GLY A 7 -43.66 11.21 -7.19
C GLY A 7 -43.41 11.72 -5.77
N LEU A 8 -44.42 12.28 -5.10
CA LEU A 8 -44.31 12.73 -3.71
C LEU A 8 -44.07 11.56 -2.72
N LEU A 9 -44.74 10.42 -2.93
CA LEU A 9 -44.57 9.23 -2.08
C LEU A 9 -43.16 8.65 -2.17
N VAL A 10 -42.56 8.60 -3.36
CA VAL A 10 -41.19 8.11 -3.56
C VAL A 10 -40.17 9.07 -2.95
N SER A 11 -40.37 10.38 -3.09
CA SER A 11 -39.52 11.39 -2.42
C SER A 11 -39.60 11.30 -0.89
N SER A 12 -40.78 10.99 -0.33
CA SER A 12 -40.94 10.82 1.12
C SER A 12 -40.27 9.53 1.64
N LEU A 13 -40.24 8.47 0.84
CA LEU A 13 -39.59 7.20 1.21
C LEU A 13 -38.05 7.31 1.21
N ILE A 14 -37.50 8.13 0.31
CA ILE A 14 -36.05 8.42 0.25
C ILE A 14 -35.58 9.24 1.47
N LEU A 15 -36.41 10.16 1.97
CA LEU A 15 -36.10 10.97 3.17
C LEU A 15 -36.21 10.19 4.49
N LEU A 16 -36.99 9.11 4.54
CA LEU A 16 -37.12 8.27 5.75
C LEU A 16 -35.99 7.25 5.93
N THR A 17 -35.15 7.03 4.92
CA THR A 17 -34.01 6.08 5.00
C THR A 17 -32.70 6.77 5.45
N ALA A 18 -32.73 8.08 5.71
CA ALA A 18 -31.55 8.86 6.13
C ALA A 18 -31.47 9.12 7.65
N CYS A 19 -32.23 8.39 8.46
CA CYS A 19 -32.12 8.45 9.93
C CYS A 19 -31.62 7.11 10.48
N SER A 20 -30.30 6.91 10.47
CA SER A 20 -29.63 5.93 11.32
C SER A 20 -28.37 6.57 11.87
N GLY A 21 -28.54 7.34 12.94
CA GLY A 21 -27.45 7.81 13.79
C GLY A 21 -27.15 6.77 14.87
N LEU A 22 -25.88 6.40 15.03
CA LEU A 22 -25.36 5.79 16.26
C LEU A 22 -24.08 6.52 16.71
N ASN A 23 -24.32 7.28 17.76
CA ASN A 23 -23.46 7.83 18.80
C ASN A 23 -22.19 6.99 19.09
N LYS A 24 -21.00 7.62 19.13
CA LYS A 24 -19.83 7.03 19.78
C LYS A 24 -19.16 8.05 20.70
N LYS A 25 -19.13 7.66 21.97
CA LYS A 25 -18.70 8.38 23.16
C LYS A 25 -17.20 8.65 23.16
N ASP A 26 -16.86 9.74 23.84
CA ASP A 26 -15.50 10.17 24.17
C ASP A 26 -14.69 9.05 24.83
N ALA A 27 -13.45 8.87 24.35
CA ALA A 27 -12.40 8.19 25.08
C ALA A 27 -11.06 8.82 24.68
N SER A 28 -10.71 9.89 25.39
CA SER A 28 -9.34 10.33 25.52
C SER A 28 -8.55 9.24 26.26
N LYS A 29 -7.46 8.77 25.66
CA LYS A 29 -6.26 8.40 26.41
C LYS A 29 -5.04 8.53 25.50
N SER A 30 -4.30 9.60 25.73
CA SER A 30 -2.88 9.74 25.38
C SER A 30 -2.12 8.55 25.96
N VAL A 31 -1.50 7.74 25.10
CA VAL A 31 -0.47 6.79 25.51
C VAL A 31 0.85 7.37 25.03
N GLU A 32 1.67 7.74 26.00
CA GLU A 32 2.98 8.35 25.86
C GLU A 32 3.94 7.40 25.11
N GLY A 33 4.43 7.85 23.96
CA GLY A 33 5.80 8.39 23.84
C GLY A 33 7.03 7.55 24.23
N GLU A 34 6.90 6.30 24.69
CA GLU A 34 8.07 5.55 25.22
C GLU A 34 8.64 4.51 24.24
N ALA A 35 7.82 3.97 23.34
CA ALA A 35 8.28 3.01 22.30
C ALA A 35 9.12 3.67 21.19
N MET A 36 9.24 5.01 21.19
CA MET A 36 9.88 5.78 20.14
C MET A 36 11.40 5.95 20.35
N GLN A 37 11.92 5.78 21.57
CA GLN A 37 13.34 5.95 21.86
C GLN A 37 14.18 4.69 21.62
N GLU A 38 13.66 3.51 21.92
CA GLU A 38 14.47 2.28 21.83
C GLU A 38 14.71 1.82 20.37
N ALA A 39 13.79 2.15 19.45
CA ALA A 39 13.95 1.87 18.02
C ALA A 39 15.09 2.69 17.37
N SER A 40 15.64 3.70 18.04
CA SER A 40 16.73 4.53 17.52
C SER A 40 18.11 3.87 17.59
N LYS A 41 18.26 2.73 18.30
CA LYS A 41 19.54 2.03 18.47
C LYS A 41 19.78 0.86 17.51
N VAL A 42 18.84 0.60 16.59
CA VAL A 42 19.08 -0.31 15.47
C VAL A 42 19.63 0.52 14.33
N GLU A 43 20.94 0.56 14.22
CA GLU A 43 21.64 1.07 13.05
C GLU A 43 21.34 0.13 11.88
N ILE A 44 20.23 0.39 11.20
CA ILE A 44 20.04 -0.07 9.83
C ILE A 44 21.22 0.57 9.09
N GLN A 45 22.17 -0.26 8.64
CA GLN A 45 23.12 0.20 7.63
C GLN A 45 22.30 0.54 6.39
N GLU A 46 21.87 1.81 6.33
CA GLU A 46 21.54 2.48 5.09
C GLU A 46 22.85 2.49 4.31
N ASN A 47 23.12 1.40 3.60
CA ASN A 47 24.09 1.46 2.54
C ASN A 47 23.48 2.46 1.55
N GLU A 48 23.90 3.72 1.63
CA GLU A 48 23.55 4.73 0.65
C GLU A 48 23.94 4.15 -0.70
N VAL A 49 22.95 3.65 -1.44
CA VAL A 49 23.17 3.16 -2.79
C VAL A 49 23.40 4.40 -3.62
N SER A 50 24.67 4.81 -3.70
CA SER A 50 25.10 5.90 -4.56
C SER A 50 24.73 5.55 -6.01
N SER A 51 24.37 6.56 -6.79
CA SER A 51 24.20 6.41 -8.24
C SER A 51 25.42 5.74 -8.91
N GLU A 52 26.62 5.92 -8.35
CA GLU A 52 27.85 5.27 -8.84
C GLU A 52 27.89 3.75 -8.57
N ASP A 53 27.26 3.27 -7.50
CA ASP A 53 27.21 1.85 -7.15
C ASP A 53 26.15 1.10 -7.98
N VAL A 54 25.07 1.80 -8.38
CA VAL A 54 24.11 1.29 -9.37
C VAL A 54 24.82 1.06 -10.70
N GLU A 55 25.60 2.02 -11.16
CA GLU A 55 26.28 1.97 -12.46
C GLU A 55 27.33 0.85 -12.52
N LYS A 56 28.11 0.64 -11.45
CA LYS A 56 29.05 -0.51 -11.34
C LYS A 56 28.38 -1.87 -11.25
N ASN A 57 27.10 -1.94 -10.89
CA ASN A 57 26.35 -3.21 -10.83
C ASN A 57 25.76 -3.59 -12.20
N ILE A 58 25.64 -2.66 -13.14
CA ILE A 58 25.19 -2.93 -14.52
C ILE A 58 26.24 -3.76 -15.28
N GLU A 59 27.53 -3.58 -14.97
CA GLU A 59 28.63 -4.29 -15.64
C GLU A 59 28.78 -5.75 -15.20
N ARG A 60 28.21 -6.15 -14.06
CA ARG A 60 28.22 -7.55 -13.61
C ARG A 60 26.93 -8.21 -14.08
N PRO A 61 26.96 -9.06 -15.13
CA PRO A 61 25.75 -9.76 -15.53
C PRO A 61 25.23 -10.56 -14.34
N TYR A 62 24.01 -10.27 -13.91
CA TYR A 62 23.35 -11.00 -12.84
C TYR A 62 23.27 -12.48 -13.23
N GLN A 63 24.08 -13.32 -12.58
CA GLN A 63 24.10 -14.76 -12.77
C GLN A 63 23.22 -15.39 -11.70
N SER A 64 21.99 -15.74 -12.08
CA SER A 64 21.09 -16.49 -11.20
C SER A 64 21.66 -17.89 -10.97
N SER A 65 21.80 -18.30 -9.70
CA SER A 65 22.13 -19.68 -9.33
C SER A 65 21.05 -20.68 -9.77
N TYR A 66 19.86 -20.20 -10.10
CA TYR A 66 18.71 -20.98 -10.55
C TYR A 66 18.59 -21.04 -12.09
N GLY A 67 19.55 -20.48 -12.83
CA GLY A 67 19.54 -20.42 -14.29
C GLY A 67 18.64 -19.33 -14.87
N GLU A 68 18.56 -19.28 -16.20
CA GLU A 68 17.70 -18.34 -16.93
C GLU A 68 16.23 -18.74 -16.87
N ILE A 69 15.42 -17.91 -16.22
CA ILE A 69 13.97 -18.11 -16.16
C ILE A 69 13.37 -17.78 -17.53
N ARG A 70 12.68 -18.75 -18.14
CA ARG A 70 11.93 -18.55 -19.39
C ARG A 70 10.71 -17.68 -19.08
N LEU A 71 10.70 -16.45 -19.59
CA LEU A 71 9.56 -15.54 -19.45
C LEU A 71 8.48 -15.94 -20.45
N ASP A 72 7.43 -16.61 -19.97
CA ASP A 72 6.24 -16.88 -20.78
C ASP A 72 5.35 -15.63 -20.88
N GLN A 73 4.75 -15.42 -22.05
CA GLN A 73 3.87 -14.29 -22.32
C GLN A 73 2.49 -14.56 -21.73
N ASN A 74 2.24 -14.04 -20.53
CA ASN A 74 0.95 -14.17 -19.88
C ASN A 74 0.07 -12.93 -20.14
N GLU A 75 -1.11 -13.13 -20.73
CA GLU A 75 -2.03 -12.04 -21.07
C GLU A 75 -2.55 -11.29 -19.83
N HIS A 76 -2.78 -12.00 -18.72
CA HIS A 76 -3.23 -11.37 -17.48
C HIS A 76 -2.15 -10.48 -16.88
N VAL A 77 -0.88 -10.91 -16.95
CA VAL A 77 0.25 -10.09 -16.51
C VAL A 77 0.40 -8.86 -17.41
N SER A 78 0.34 -9.06 -18.74
CA SER A 78 0.43 -8.00 -19.74
C SER A 78 -0.62 -6.91 -19.53
N LYS A 79 -1.85 -7.30 -19.17
CA LYS A 79 -2.92 -6.37 -18.84
C LYS A 79 -2.55 -5.41 -17.69
N TRP A 80 -1.95 -5.93 -16.62
CA TRP A 80 -1.57 -5.11 -15.47
C TRP A 80 -0.34 -4.24 -15.75
N ILE A 81 0.63 -4.77 -16.50
CA ILE A 81 1.78 -3.98 -16.98
C ILE A 81 1.28 -2.76 -17.76
N ASN A 82 0.41 -2.98 -18.75
CA ASN A 82 -0.15 -1.90 -19.58
C ASN A 82 -0.96 -0.89 -18.74
N TYR A 83 -1.71 -1.36 -17.74
CA TYR A 83 -2.46 -0.47 -16.86
C TYR A 83 -1.55 0.45 -16.05
N PHE A 84 -0.55 -0.10 -15.35
CA PHE A 84 0.33 0.67 -14.47
C PHE A 84 1.36 1.52 -15.22
N GLN A 85 1.71 1.16 -16.47
CA GLN A 85 2.52 2.01 -17.34
C GLN A 85 1.72 3.18 -17.93
N GLY A 86 0.39 3.06 -18.02
CA GLY A 86 -0.50 4.11 -18.52
C GLY A 86 -1.31 4.79 -17.42
N ARG A 87 -2.64 4.68 -17.50
CA ARG A 87 -3.60 5.39 -16.62
C ARG A 87 -3.47 5.07 -15.13
N GLY A 88 -2.87 3.93 -14.78
CA GLY A 88 -2.66 3.49 -13.40
C GLY A 88 -1.38 4.05 -12.76
N ARG A 89 -0.55 4.77 -13.50
CA ARG A 89 0.78 5.21 -13.06
C ARG A 89 0.76 6.04 -11.78
N SER A 90 -0.15 7.02 -11.68
CA SER A 90 -0.23 7.92 -10.52
C SER A 90 -0.52 7.16 -9.22
N TYR A 91 -1.31 6.09 -9.28
CA TYR A 91 -1.56 5.21 -8.14
C TYR A 91 -0.29 4.43 -7.76
N MET A 92 0.40 3.87 -8.76
CA MET A 92 1.65 3.14 -8.51
C MET A 92 2.70 4.04 -7.85
N GLU A 93 2.88 5.27 -8.34
CA GLU A 93 3.78 6.27 -7.74
C GLU A 93 3.39 6.60 -6.28
N THR A 94 2.09 6.73 -6.01
CA THR A 94 1.57 6.93 -4.65
C THR A 94 1.86 5.73 -3.74
N TYR A 95 1.76 4.50 -4.25
CA TYR A 95 2.04 3.29 -3.46
C TYR A 95 3.54 3.13 -3.19
N LEU A 96 4.38 3.34 -4.20
CA LEU A 96 5.83 3.27 -4.08
C LEU A 96 6.39 4.38 -3.17
N SER A 97 5.86 5.61 -3.24
CA SER A 97 6.27 6.67 -2.30
C SER A 97 5.93 6.34 -0.84
N ARG A 98 4.87 5.56 -0.59
CA ARG A 98 4.51 5.10 0.75
C ARG A 98 5.34 3.89 1.20
N SER A 99 5.80 3.04 0.28
CA SER A 99 6.55 1.85 0.67
C SER A 99 7.83 2.22 1.41
N GLY A 100 8.55 3.26 0.98
CA GLY A 100 9.75 3.73 1.70
C GLY A 100 9.50 4.05 3.18
N ARG A 101 8.32 4.59 3.53
CA ARG A 101 7.96 4.91 4.92
C ARG A 101 7.60 3.68 5.75
N TYR A 102 6.89 2.72 5.17
CA TYR A 102 6.26 1.64 5.94
C TYR A 102 6.97 0.29 5.83
N LEU A 103 7.80 0.09 4.80
CA LEU A 103 8.51 -1.16 4.55
C LEU A 103 9.45 -1.55 5.70
N PRO A 104 10.21 -0.63 6.35
CA PRO A 104 11.03 -0.98 7.52
C PRO A 104 10.18 -1.47 8.70
N MET A 105 9.06 -0.78 8.99
CA MET A 105 8.14 -1.17 10.06
C MET A 105 7.49 -2.52 9.77
N MET A 106 7.07 -2.76 8.54
CA MET A 106 6.49 -4.04 8.12
C MET A 106 7.49 -5.19 8.23
N LYS A 107 8.74 -4.98 7.78
CA LYS A 107 9.83 -5.97 7.92
C LYS A 107 10.11 -6.31 9.39
N ASN A 108 10.12 -5.30 10.27
CA ASN A 108 10.28 -5.53 11.70
C ASN A 108 9.16 -6.42 12.26
N VAL A 109 7.89 -6.10 11.95
CA VAL A 109 6.74 -6.92 12.38
C VAL A 109 6.81 -8.34 11.82
N LEU A 110 7.17 -8.50 10.54
CA LEU A 110 7.32 -9.83 9.93
C LEU A 110 8.38 -10.65 10.66
N ARG A 111 9.55 -10.06 10.94
CA ARG A 111 10.63 -10.70 11.68
C ARG A 111 10.23 -11.09 13.10
N GLU A 112 9.55 -10.20 13.83
CA GLU A 112 9.02 -10.47 15.17
C GLU A 112 8.04 -11.65 15.20
N ASN A 113 7.29 -11.85 14.12
CA ASN A 113 6.35 -12.97 13.96
C ASN A 113 6.97 -14.21 13.29
N GLY A 114 8.29 -14.20 13.03
CA GLY A 114 8.98 -15.31 12.38
C GLY A 114 8.60 -15.52 10.91
N LEU A 115 8.14 -14.48 10.23
CA LEU A 115 7.77 -14.49 8.81
C LEU A 115 8.92 -13.94 7.93
N PRO A 116 9.04 -14.39 6.67
CA PRO A 116 10.00 -13.82 5.72
C PRO A 116 9.75 -12.33 5.47
N GLU A 117 10.82 -11.53 5.46
CA GLU A 117 10.76 -10.07 5.26
C GLU A 117 10.41 -9.64 3.81
N GLU A 118 10.44 -10.58 2.87
CA GLU A 118 10.18 -10.36 1.44
C GLU A 118 8.71 -10.62 1.06
N LEU A 119 7.83 -10.82 2.06
CA LEU A 119 6.37 -10.87 1.90
C LEU A 119 5.78 -9.47 1.69
#